data_AF-A0A196MP14-F1
#
_entry.id   AF-A0A196MP14-F1
#
_cell.length_a   1.000
_cell.length_b   1.000
_cell.length_c   1.000
_cell.angle_alpha   90.00
_cell.angle_beta   90.00
_cell.angle_gamma   90.00
#
_symmetry.space_group_name_H-M   'P 1'
#
loop_
_entity.id
_entity.type
_entity.pdbx_description
1 polymer ?
#
loop_
_entity_poly.entity_id
_entity_poly.type
_entity_poly.pdbx_seq_one_letter_code
_entity_poly.pdbx_strand_id
1 'polypeptide(L)'
;MARHTRSMDWGFPRWREYGSEREAARVRLCDRDGCDKPGDRPAPKSPNNPDRWYFCEEHAAEYNRNWDYFAGLTAEEAAKREANERRTANGYAHSATNSWAGPGDGSRSRDEMKALEVLELDVDATFEAVRGAWRRLAKEYHPDVRPNDAAAARQFQAIQAAYDVLKTAEDRRQWKPQ
;
A
#
# COMPACT_ATOMS: atom_id res chain seq x y z
N MET A 1 -14.51 -18.26 29.07
CA MET A 1 -15.58 -18.69 28.14
C MET A 1 -14.94 -18.98 26.79
N ALA A 2 -15.09 -20.20 26.27
CA ALA A 2 -14.43 -20.63 25.04
C ALA A 2 -14.96 -19.81 23.84
N ARG A 3 -14.07 -19.14 23.13
CA ARG A 3 -14.40 -18.46 21.86
C ARG A 3 -14.64 -19.54 20.82
N HIS A 4 -15.84 -19.58 20.24
CA HIS A 4 -16.11 -20.46 19.09
C HIS A 4 -15.12 -20.14 17.98
N THR A 5 -14.25 -21.10 17.68
CA THR A 5 -13.32 -21.05 16.57
C THR A 5 -14.11 -21.22 15.26
N ARG A 6 -13.58 -20.58 14.21
CA ARG A 6 -14.13 -20.49 12.84
C ARG A 6 -14.78 -21.82 12.41
N SER A 7 -15.98 -21.74 11.84
CA SER A 7 -16.75 -22.90 11.38
C SER A 7 -15.88 -23.89 10.61
N MET A 8 -15.96 -25.18 10.94
CA MET A 8 -15.28 -26.27 10.24
C MET A 8 -15.90 -26.59 8.86
N ASP A 9 -16.77 -25.72 8.36
CA ASP A 9 -17.45 -25.85 7.08
C ASP A 9 -16.55 -25.37 5.93
N TRP A 10 -15.70 -26.27 5.43
CA TRP A 10 -15.01 -26.11 4.14
C TRP A 10 -15.89 -26.68 2.99
N GLY A 11 -17.16 -26.29 2.96
CA GLY A 11 -18.20 -26.88 2.11
C GLY A 11 -18.02 -26.64 0.60
N PHE A 12 -18.04 -27.73 -0.17
CA PHE A 12 -18.03 -27.78 -1.63
C PHE A 12 -19.37 -28.36 -2.12
N PRO A 13 -20.07 -27.79 -3.13
CA PRO A 13 -19.77 -26.59 -3.92
C PRO A 13 -19.76 -25.28 -3.12
N ARG A 14 -18.93 -24.32 -3.56
CA ARG A 14 -18.69 -23.02 -2.87
C ARG A 14 -19.94 -22.12 -2.76
N TRP A 15 -21.02 -22.50 -3.43
CA TRP A 15 -22.34 -21.91 -3.35
C TRP A 15 -23.26 -22.99 -2.79
N ARG A 16 -23.73 -22.79 -1.55
CA ARG A 16 -24.72 -23.67 -0.92
C ARG A 16 -25.92 -23.85 -1.85
N GLU A 17 -26.62 -24.96 -1.70
CA GLU A 17 -27.84 -25.28 -2.45
C GLU A 17 -28.83 -24.10 -2.43
N TYR A 18 -29.42 -23.79 -3.59
CA TYR A 18 -30.44 -22.75 -3.72
C TYR A 18 -31.57 -23.05 -2.73
N GLY A 19 -31.67 -22.25 -1.66
CA GLY A 19 -32.68 -22.45 -0.61
C GLY A 19 -32.11 -22.87 0.75
N SER A 20 -30.79 -22.96 0.95
CA SER A 20 -30.25 -23.07 2.31
C SER A 20 -30.62 -21.80 3.10
N GLU A 21 -31.58 -21.94 4.01
CA GLU A 21 -32.13 -20.82 4.77
C GLU A 21 -31.01 -20.10 5.52
N ARG A 22 -30.91 -18.79 5.30
CA ARG A 22 -30.16 -17.93 6.21
C ARG A 22 -31.08 -17.73 7.40
N GLU A 23 -30.79 -18.39 8.53
CA GLU A 23 -31.42 -18.02 9.80
C GLU A 23 -31.37 -16.50 9.94
N ALA A 24 -32.48 -15.89 10.37
CA ALA A 24 -32.54 -14.45 10.56
C ALA A 24 -31.38 -14.02 11.47
N ALA A 25 -30.46 -13.20 10.93
CA ALA A 25 -29.32 -12.71 11.69
C ALA A 25 -29.86 -11.95 12.91
N ARG A 26 -29.47 -12.38 14.12
CA ARG A 26 -29.86 -11.71 15.37
C ARG A 26 -29.24 -10.31 15.38
N VAL A 27 -30.02 -9.30 14.99
CA VAL A 27 -29.64 -7.90 15.04
C VAL A 27 -29.70 -7.45 16.50
N ARG A 28 -28.58 -6.95 17.03
CA ARG A 28 -28.58 -6.27 18.33
C ARG A 28 -29.10 -4.85 18.15
N LEU A 29 -29.86 -4.36 19.12
CA LEU A 29 -30.28 -2.97 19.16
C LEU A 29 -29.16 -2.10 19.74
N CYS A 30 -29.24 -0.80 19.46
CA CYS A 30 -28.34 0.21 19.99
C CYS A 30 -28.50 0.30 21.52
N ASP A 31 -27.39 0.31 22.26
CA ASP A 31 -27.36 0.38 23.73
C ASP A 31 -27.69 1.79 24.28
N ARG A 32 -27.94 2.78 23.40
CA ARG A 32 -28.34 4.13 23.80
C ARG A 32 -29.80 4.14 24.23
N ASP A 33 -30.09 4.76 25.37
CA ASP A 33 -31.45 4.91 25.89
C ASP A 33 -32.41 5.49 24.83
N GLY A 34 -33.49 4.78 24.54
CA GLY A 34 -34.52 5.20 23.59
C GLY A 34 -34.16 5.07 22.11
N CYS A 35 -33.12 4.31 21.75
CA CYS A 35 -32.74 4.09 20.35
C CYS A 35 -33.00 2.65 19.89
N ASP A 36 -33.92 2.48 18.94
CA ASP A 36 -34.25 1.17 18.35
C ASP A 36 -33.47 0.85 17.05
N LYS A 37 -32.46 1.66 16.71
CA LYS A 37 -31.61 1.42 15.53
C LYS A 37 -30.71 0.19 15.77
N PRO A 38 -30.27 -0.51 14.70
CA PRO A 38 -29.31 -1.61 14.84
C PRO A 38 -27.97 -1.12 15.42
N GLY A 39 -27.46 -1.86 16.42
CA GLY A 39 -26.19 -1.62 17.10
C GLY A 39 -25.09 -2.55 16.58
N ASP A 40 -24.44 -2.16 15.49
CA ASP A 40 -23.39 -2.93 14.81
C ASP A 40 -21.97 -2.44 15.14
N ARG A 41 -21.83 -1.26 15.75
CA ARG A 41 -20.54 -0.61 16.00
C ARG A 41 -20.13 -0.75 17.48
N PRO A 42 -19.17 -1.63 17.81
CA PRO A 42 -18.73 -1.81 19.18
C PRO A 42 -17.81 -0.68 19.63
N ALA A 43 -18.19 0.02 20.70
CA ALA A 43 -17.39 1.03 21.38
C ALA A 43 -16.84 0.48 22.71
N PRO A 44 -15.60 0.83 23.12
CA PRO A 44 -15.10 0.46 24.46
C PRO A 44 -15.98 1.06 25.56
N LYS A 45 -15.98 0.51 26.79
CA LYS A 45 -16.61 1.19 27.93
C LYS A 45 -15.63 2.08 28.70
N SER A 46 -14.39 1.61 28.83
CA SER A 46 -13.27 2.34 29.41
C SER A 46 -11.95 1.92 28.71
N PRO A 47 -10.88 2.72 28.76
CA PRO A 47 -9.65 2.47 27.99
C PRO A 47 -9.00 1.09 28.20
N ASN A 48 -9.23 0.45 29.36
CA ASN A 48 -8.62 -0.84 29.73
C ASN A 48 -9.65 -1.92 30.13
N ASN A 49 -10.94 -1.76 29.79
CA ASN A 49 -11.95 -2.78 30.07
C ASN A 49 -12.32 -3.55 28.79
N PRO A 50 -12.39 -4.91 28.82
CA PRO A 50 -12.84 -5.72 27.69
C PRO A 50 -14.31 -5.51 27.29
N ASP A 51 -15.14 -4.95 28.17
CA ASP A 51 -16.55 -4.67 27.97
C ASP A 51 -16.77 -3.60 26.90
N ARG A 52 -17.84 -3.77 26.11
CA ARG A 52 -18.16 -2.91 24.97
C ARG A 52 -19.63 -2.52 24.98
N TRP A 53 -19.91 -1.30 24.54
CA TRP A 53 -21.24 -0.85 24.11
C TRP A 53 -21.42 -1.11 22.62
N TYR A 54 -22.65 -1.30 22.16
CA TYR A 54 -23.00 -1.45 20.75
C TYR A 54 -23.91 -0.31 20.33
N PHE A 55 -23.40 0.57 19.47
CA PHE A 55 -24.12 1.75 19.01
C PHE A 55 -24.50 1.66 17.53
N CYS A 56 -25.51 2.43 17.14
CA CYS A 56 -25.78 2.76 15.74
C CYS A 56 -24.77 3.82 15.24
N GLU A 57 -24.81 4.15 13.95
CA GLU A 57 -23.89 5.10 13.32
C GLU A 57 -23.80 6.46 14.03
N GLU A 58 -24.95 7.06 14.31
CA GLU A 58 -25.04 8.39 14.92
C GLU A 58 -24.47 8.40 16.34
N HIS A 59 -24.84 7.42 17.15
CA HIS A 59 -24.38 7.33 18.53
C HIS A 59 -22.92 6.88 18.63
N ALA A 60 -22.43 6.07 17.71
CA ALA A 60 -21.01 5.76 17.61
C ALA A 60 -20.19 7.02 17.29
N ALA A 61 -20.70 7.89 16.40
CA ALA A 61 -20.06 9.16 16.09
C ALA A 61 -20.07 10.12 17.29
N GLU A 62 -21.19 10.23 18.01
CA GLU A 62 -21.27 10.99 19.27
C GLU A 62 -20.29 10.48 20.32
N TYR A 63 -20.26 9.16 20.52
CA TYR A 63 -19.35 8.51 21.46
C TYR A 63 -17.89 8.80 21.12
N ASN A 64 -17.50 8.61 19.85
CA ASN A 64 -16.13 8.85 19.40
C ASN A 64 -15.72 10.33 19.54
N ARG A 65 -16.64 11.28 19.32
CA ARG A 65 -16.36 12.71 19.54
C ARG A 65 -16.12 13.04 21.01
N ASN A 66 -16.80 12.36 21.93
CA ASN A 66 -16.66 12.57 23.38
C ASN A 66 -15.61 11.65 24.02
N TRP A 67 -15.00 10.74 23.26
CA TRP A 67 -14.05 9.79 23.78
C TRP A 67 -12.66 10.41 23.89
N ASP A 68 -12.20 10.60 25.11
CA ASP A 68 -10.82 10.96 25.39
C ASP A 68 -10.01 9.70 25.73
N TYR A 69 -9.14 9.30 24.80
CA TYR A 69 -8.25 8.14 24.96
C TYR A 69 -7.24 8.31 26.11
N PHE A 70 -6.94 9.55 26.49
CA PHE A 70 -6.03 9.91 27.58
C PHE A 70 -6.75 10.27 28.87
N ALA A 71 -8.09 10.12 28.93
CA ALA A 71 -8.85 10.37 30.15
C ALA A 71 -8.31 9.54 31.32
N GLY A 72 -7.76 10.23 32.32
CA GLY A 72 -7.21 9.63 33.54
C GLY A 72 -5.72 9.30 33.50
N LEU A 73 -5.00 9.59 32.41
CA LEU A 73 -3.53 9.58 32.39
C LEU A 73 -2.98 10.97 32.75
N THR A 74 -1.86 10.99 33.46
CA THR A 74 -1.08 12.23 33.59
C THR A 74 -0.51 12.65 32.24
N ALA A 75 -0.21 13.94 32.06
CA ALA A 75 0.38 14.45 30.82
C ALA A 75 1.70 13.72 30.44
N GLU A 76 2.49 13.33 31.45
CA GLU A 76 3.74 12.58 31.23
C GLU A 76 3.49 11.15 30.74
N GLU A 77 2.48 10.45 31.28
CA GLU A 77 2.13 9.10 30.84
C GLU A 77 1.47 9.09 29.46
N ALA A 78 0.65 10.10 29.16
CA ALA A 78 0.08 10.31 27.83
C ALA A 78 1.20 10.49 26.79
N ALA A 79 2.17 11.37 27.06
CA ALA A 79 3.33 11.60 26.18
C ALA A 79 4.20 10.34 26.01
N LYS A 80 4.39 9.55 27.08
CA LYS A 80 5.13 8.29 27.01
C LYS A 80 4.42 7.24 26.15
N ARG A 81 3.08 7.19 26.21
CA ARG A 81 2.26 6.27 25.40
C ARG A 81 2.26 6.69 23.93
N GLU A 82 2.08 7.99 23.65
CA GLU A 82 2.22 8.56 22.31
C GLU A 82 3.62 8.29 21.73
N ALA A 83 4.69 8.49 22.51
CA ALA A 83 6.06 8.19 22.07
C ALA A 83 6.24 6.70 21.74
N ASN A 84 5.62 5.80 22.52
CA ASN A 84 5.70 4.37 22.25
C ASN A 84 4.88 3.95 21.01
N GLU A 85 3.68 4.49 20.86
CA GLU A 85 2.83 4.31 19.68
C GLU A 85 3.53 4.85 18.44
N ARG A 86 4.13 6.05 18.49
CA ARG A 86 4.91 6.63 17.38
C ARG A 86 6.11 5.75 17.01
N ARG A 87 6.84 5.21 18.00
CA ARG A 87 7.97 4.28 17.75
C ARG A 87 7.52 2.98 17.07
N THR A 88 6.37 2.43 17.46
CA THR A 88 5.85 1.18 16.89
C THR A 88 5.13 1.39 15.56
N ALA A 89 4.41 2.50 15.40
CA ALA A 89 3.73 2.93 14.18
C ALA A 89 4.69 3.35 13.06
N ASN A 90 5.94 3.71 13.37
CA ASN A 90 6.99 3.90 12.34
C ASN A 90 7.22 2.64 11.49
N GLY A 91 6.80 1.45 11.94
CA GLY A 91 6.79 0.24 11.12
C GLY A 91 5.74 0.24 9.99
N TYR A 92 4.67 1.03 10.13
CA TYR A 92 3.63 1.24 9.11
C TYR A 92 3.80 2.55 8.34
N ALA A 93 4.51 3.53 8.90
CA ALA A 93 4.60 4.86 8.30
C ALA A 93 5.36 4.83 6.98
N HIS A 94 6.51 4.18 6.87
CA HIS A 94 7.22 3.96 5.61
C HIS A 94 7.87 2.58 5.69
N SER A 95 7.54 1.69 4.76
CA SER A 95 8.24 0.41 4.67
C SER A 95 9.73 0.68 4.56
N ALA A 96 10.52 0.07 5.46
CA ALA A 96 11.97 -0.03 5.35
C ALA A 96 12.42 -0.87 4.13
N THR A 97 11.60 -0.94 3.08
CA THR A 97 11.98 -1.46 1.76
C THR A 97 12.99 -0.56 1.07
N ASN A 98 13.08 0.73 1.44
CA ASN A 98 14.10 1.64 0.91
C ASN A 98 15.49 1.50 1.57
N SER A 99 15.66 0.71 2.63
CA SER A 99 17.01 0.46 3.19
C SER A 99 17.71 -0.75 2.57
N TRP A 100 17.03 -1.54 1.73
CA TRP A 100 17.61 -2.63 0.92
C TRP A 100 17.86 -2.19 -0.53
N ALA A 101 17.24 -1.10 -1.00
CA ALA A 101 17.55 -0.58 -2.33
C ALA A 101 19.02 -0.13 -2.35
N GLY A 102 19.77 -0.62 -3.35
CA GLY A 102 21.17 -0.25 -3.55
C GLY A 102 21.36 1.26 -3.76
N PRO A 103 22.58 1.70 -4.10
CA PRO A 103 22.89 3.13 -4.22
C PRO A 103 21.93 3.82 -5.19
N GLY A 104 21.11 4.71 -4.65
CA GLY A 104 20.14 5.51 -5.37
C GLY A 104 19.54 6.53 -4.42
N ASP A 105 19.35 7.75 -4.91
CA ASP A 105 18.71 8.88 -4.23
C ASP A 105 17.21 8.66 -3.87
N GLY A 106 16.67 7.47 -4.19
CA GLY A 106 15.26 7.12 -4.02
C GLY A 106 14.32 7.81 -5.02
N SER A 107 14.84 8.56 -5.99
CA SER A 107 14.02 9.30 -6.96
C SER A 107 13.62 8.47 -8.20
N ARG A 108 14.29 7.34 -8.41
CA ARG A 108 14.11 6.46 -9.57
C ARG A 108 13.53 5.10 -9.18
N SER A 109 12.61 4.58 -9.98
CA SER A 109 12.07 3.23 -9.80
C SER A 109 13.10 2.14 -10.13
N ARG A 110 12.85 0.90 -9.67
CA ARG A 110 13.73 -0.25 -9.97
C ARG A 110 13.93 -0.48 -11.46
N ASP A 111 12.89 -0.27 -12.25
CA ASP A 111 12.94 -0.47 -13.70
C ASP A 111 13.73 0.63 -14.40
N GLU A 112 13.70 1.86 -13.88
CA GLU A 112 14.58 2.95 -14.34
C GLU A 112 16.06 2.63 -14.06
N MET A 113 16.39 2.07 -12.89
CA MET A 113 17.76 1.68 -12.57
C MET A 113 18.30 0.62 -13.53
N LYS A 114 17.51 -0.42 -13.83
CA LYS A 114 17.87 -1.44 -14.83
C LYS A 114 18.03 -0.85 -16.23
N ALA A 115 17.17 0.11 -16.59
CA ALA A 115 17.26 0.77 -17.89
C ALA A 115 18.53 1.63 -18.03
N LEU A 116 18.97 2.30 -16.96
CA LEU A 116 20.24 3.04 -16.93
C LEU A 116 21.45 2.10 -17.06
N GLU A 117 21.41 0.94 -16.40
CA GLU A 117 22.44 -0.09 -16.52
C GLU A 117 22.58 -0.59 -17.97
N VAL A 118 21.46 -0.85 -18.66
CA VAL A 118 21.46 -1.26 -20.08
C VAL A 118 22.05 -0.18 -21.00
N LEU A 119 21.90 1.09 -20.64
CA LEU A 119 22.47 2.22 -21.39
C LEU A 119 23.88 2.60 -20.94
N GLU A 120 24.48 1.84 -20.00
CA GLU A 120 25.81 2.09 -19.42
C GLU A 120 25.91 3.47 -18.77
N LEU A 121 24.85 3.91 -18.09
CA LEU A 121 24.77 5.21 -17.43
C LEU A 121 24.72 5.08 -15.92
N ASP A 122 25.25 6.10 -15.26
CA ASP A 122 25.18 6.24 -13.80
C ASP A 122 23.75 6.55 -13.32
N VAL A 123 23.47 6.26 -12.06
CA VAL A 123 22.18 6.52 -11.42
C VAL A 123 21.80 8.00 -11.49
N ASP A 124 22.77 8.91 -11.46
CA ASP A 124 22.54 10.36 -11.51
C ASP A 124 22.46 10.94 -12.93
N ALA A 125 22.46 10.10 -13.97
CA ALA A 125 22.46 10.55 -15.36
C ALA A 125 21.21 11.39 -15.72
N THR A 126 21.44 12.52 -16.40
CA THR A 126 20.38 13.40 -16.90
C THR A 126 19.70 12.80 -18.13
N PHE A 127 18.46 13.22 -18.42
CA PHE A 127 17.75 12.75 -19.61
C PHE A 127 18.45 13.10 -20.94
N GLU A 128 19.27 14.16 -20.95
CA GLU A 128 20.10 14.48 -22.12
C GLU A 128 21.20 13.44 -22.35
N ALA A 129 21.84 12.98 -21.27
CA ALA A 129 22.82 11.89 -21.32
C ALA A 129 22.17 10.58 -21.80
N VAL A 130 20.95 10.28 -21.34
CA VAL A 130 20.14 9.14 -21.80
C VAL A 130 19.91 9.20 -23.32
N ARG A 131 19.49 10.35 -23.85
CA ARG A 131 19.30 10.55 -25.30
C ARG A 131 20.60 10.44 -26.09
N GLY A 132 21.73 10.81 -25.49
CA GLY A 132 23.07 10.66 -26.08
C GLY A 132 23.51 9.20 -26.17
N ALA A 133 23.42 8.48 -25.05
CA ALA A 133 23.78 7.07 -24.94
C ALA A 133 22.93 6.19 -25.86
N TRP A 134 21.61 6.43 -25.90
CA TRP A 134 20.70 5.71 -26.80
C TRP A 134 21.12 5.87 -28.28
N ARG A 135 21.43 7.10 -28.74
CA ARG A 135 21.89 7.33 -30.13
C ARG A 135 23.22 6.63 -30.44
N ARG A 136 24.16 6.63 -29.49
CA ARG A 136 25.44 5.94 -29.62
C ARG A 136 25.24 4.43 -29.79
N LEU A 137 24.53 3.81 -28.85
CA LEU A 137 24.29 2.37 -28.83
C LEU A 137 23.38 1.91 -29.98
N ALA A 138 22.37 2.69 -30.34
CA ALA A 138 21.49 2.39 -31.47
C ALA A 138 22.25 2.36 -32.80
N LYS A 139 23.26 3.22 -32.99
CA LYS A 139 24.11 3.22 -34.20
C LYS A 139 25.03 2.00 -34.25
N GLU A 140 25.54 1.56 -33.10
CA GLU A 140 26.45 0.41 -33.00
C GLU A 140 25.75 -0.93 -33.20
N TYR A 141 24.54 -1.08 -32.64
CA TYR A 141 23.74 -2.29 -32.71
C TYR A 141 22.62 -2.23 -33.77
N HIS A 142 22.67 -1.26 -34.69
CA HIS A 142 21.65 -1.13 -35.72
C HIS A 142 21.61 -2.37 -36.64
N PRO A 143 20.42 -2.89 -37.00
CA PRO A 143 20.31 -4.05 -37.90
C PRO A 143 20.97 -3.81 -39.27
N ASP A 144 21.01 -2.57 -39.76
CA ASP A 144 21.67 -2.24 -41.03
C ASP A 144 23.21 -2.29 -40.94
N VAL A 145 23.79 -2.01 -39.76
CA VAL A 145 25.24 -2.04 -39.56
C VAL A 145 25.71 -3.47 -39.28
N ARG A 146 24.87 -4.28 -38.63
CA ARG A 146 25.16 -5.68 -38.29
C ARG A 146 24.05 -6.60 -38.79
N PRO A 147 23.88 -6.75 -40.12
CA PRO A 147 22.87 -7.63 -40.67
C PRO A 147 23.16 -9.10 -40.28
N ASN A 148 22.11 -9.85 -39.93
CA ASN A 148 22.14 -11.27 -39.53
C ASN A 148 22.77 -11.62 -38.17
N ASP A 149 23.05 -10.65 -37.31
CA ASP A 149 23.53 -10.91 -35.95
C ASP A 149 22.36 -10.95 -34.93
N ALA A 150 21.97 -12.17 -34.53
CA ALA A 150 20.89 -12.37 -33.55
C ALA A 150 21.23 -11.81 -32.16
N ALA A 151 22.51 -11.68 -31.80
CA ALA A 151 22.91 -11.07 -30.54
C ALA A 151 22.75 -9.55 -30.59
N ALA A 152 23.16 -8.91 -31.71
CA ALA A 152 22.97 -7.49 -31.92
C ALA A 152 21.47 -7.10 -31.93
N ALA A 153 20.62 -7.91 -32.56
CA ALA A 153 19.17 -7.69 -32.55
C ALA A 153 18.57 -7.72 -31.13
N ARG A 154 19.00 -8.67 -30.29
CA ARG A 154 18.57 -8.74 -28.87
C ARG A 154 19.04 -7.53 -28.08
N GLN A 155 20.28 -7.09 -28.27
CA GLN A 155 20.82 -5.91 -27.60
C GLN A 155 20.08 -4.65 -28.05
N PHE A 156 19.81 -4.49 -29.34
CA PHE A 156 19.04 -3.37 -29.86
C PHE A 156 17.63 -3.30 -29.26
N GLN A 157 16.95 -4.44 -29.14
CA GLN A 157 15.64 -4.51 -28.47
C GLN A 157 15.72 -4.10 -26.99
N ALA A 158 16.76 -4.55 -26.27
CA ALA A 158 16.97 -4.15 -24.88
C ALA A 158 17.22 -2.63 -24.76
N ILE A 159 18.03 -2.05 -25.65
CA ILE A 159 18.32 -0.61 -25.71
C ILE A 159 17.05 0.21 -25.98
N GLN A 160 16.19 -0.23 -26.90
CA GLN A 160 14.90 0.44 -27.18
C GLN A 160 13.97 0.38 -25.97
N ALA A 161 13.81 -0.82 -25.37
CA ALA A 161 12.97 -0.99 -24.18
C ALA A 161 13.46 -0.13 -22.99
N ALA A 162 14.78 -0.05 -22.78
CA ALA A 162 15.37 0.79 -21.75
C ALA A 162 15.07 2.29 -21.98
N TYR A 163 15.19 2.76 -23.22
CA TYR A 163 14.89 4.14 -23.57
C TYR A 163 13.40 4.48 -23.36
N ASP A 164 12.49 3.59 -23.75
CA ASP A 164 11.05 3.80 -23.59
C ASP A 164 10.62 3.90 -22.11
N VAL A 165 11.21 3.08 -21.24
CA VAL A 165 10.98 3.15 -19.78
C VAL A 165 11.42 4.51 -19.23
N LEU A 166 12.63 4.95 -19.56
CA LEU A 166 13.17 6.23 -19.07
C LEU A 166 12.41 7.43 -19.63
N LYS A 167 11.98 7.37 -20.90
CA LYS A 167 11.15 8.40 -21.52
C LYS A 167 9.78 8.49 -20.83
N THR A 168 9.12 7.36 -20.59
CA THR A 168 7.82 7.33 -19.91
C THR A 168 7.94 7.84 -18.48
N ALA A 169 9.03 7.52 -17.77
CA ALA A 169 9.29 8.02 -16.43
C ALA A 169 9.46 9.56 -16.42
N GLU A 170 10.19 10.11 -17.40
CA GLU A 170 10.37 11.55 -17.55
C GLU A 170 9.05 12.26 -17.88
N ASP A 171 8.26 11.71 -18.81
CA ASP A 171 6.95 12.26 -19.17
C ASP A 171 6.00 12.29 -17.95
N ARG A 172 6.02 11.26 -17.10
CA ARG A 172 5.26 11.22 -15.84
C ARG A 172 5.72 12.30 -14.84
N ARG A 173 7.02 12.61 -14.79
CA ARG A 173 7.56 13.66 -13.91
C ARG A 173 7.16 15.06 -14.38
N GLN A 174 7.13 15.27 -15.70
CA GLN A 174 6.81 16.56 -16.29
C GLN A 174 5.30 16.80 -16.44
N TRP A 175 4.48 15.75 -16.38
CA TRP A 175 3.03 15.85 -16.49
C TRP A 175 2.44 16.75 -15.39
N LYS A 176 1.73 17.81 -15.81
CA LYS A 176 0.99 18.72 -14.94
C LYS A 176 -0.51 18.61 -15.28
N PRO A 177 -1.39 18.28 -14.31
CA PRO A 177 -2.83 18.33 -14.56
C PRO A 177 -3.25 19.78 -14.86
N GLN A 178 -4.12 19.94 -15.86
CA GLN A 178 -4.75 21.21 -16.24
C GLN A 178 -5.95 21.50 -15.34
#